data_AF-A0A6G3MEY6-F1
#
_entry.id   AF-A0A6G3MEY6-F1
#
_cell.length_a   1.000
_cell.length_b   1.000
_cell.length_c   1.000
_cell.angle_alpha   90.00
_cell.angle_beta   90.00
_cell.angle_gamma   90.00
#
_symmetry.space_group_name_H-M   'P 1'
#
loop_
_entity.id
_entity.type
_entity.pdbx_description
1 polymer ?
#
loop_
_entity_poly.entity_id
_entity_poly.type
_entity_poly.pdbx_seq_one_letter_code
_entity_poly.pdbx_strand_id
1 'polypeptide(L)'
;MIIVDTSGRHKQEESLFEEMQQVSYAVQPDNIIFVMDASIGQACESQARAFKSKVDVASIIITKLDGHAKGGGALSAVAATNSPIIFIGMGEHIEDLEPFDSESFVSKILGYGDVKGLVNKVTEMNLDQNKELVDKLKHGIFTLRDMYEQFQNIMKLGSFSQLVGMLPGFSNESIGKGADVESKEKLKHLMCIMDSMTTDELDSQLGSKIFTKTPSRMTRIAKGSGSSTKDIQLLLSQYSRFSEMIKK
;
A
#
# COMPACT_ATOMS: atom_id res chain seq x y z
N MET A 1 1.44 25.69 5.06
CA MET A 1 2.56 24.90 4.50
C MET A 1 2.62 25.23 3.02
N ILE A 2 3.79 25.68 2.54
CA ILE A 2 4.04 25.95 1.12
C ILE A 2 5.15 24.99 0.70
N ILE A 3 4.94 24.26 -0.39
CA ILE A 3 5.95 23.40 -0.99
C ILE A 3 6.38 24.06 -2.29
N VAL A 4 7.67 24.35 -2.42
CA VAL A 4 8.28 24.88 -3.64
C VAL A 4 9.01 23.73 -4.31
N ASP A 5 8.45 23.27 -5.43
CA ASP A 5 9.10 22.27 -6.26
C ASP A 5 10.11 22.96 -7.20
N THR A 6 11.28 22.35 -7.36
CA THR A 6 12.38 22.88 -8.18
C THR A 6 12.78 21.87 -9.22
N SER A 7 13.26 22.32 -10.39
CA SER A 7 13.81 21.43 -11.42
C SER A 7 14.93 20.55 -10.88
N GLY A 8 15.05 19.32 -11.40
CA GLY A 8 16.16 18.41 -11.07
C GLY A 8 17.48 18.93 -11.64
N ARG A 9 18.54 18.94 -10.82
CA ARG A 9 19.83 19.59 -11.15
C ARG A 9 20.98 18.61 -11.03
N HIS A 10 21.80 18.51 -12.06
CA HIS A 10 23.01 17.68 -12.03
C HIS A 10 24.17 18.47 -11.43
N LYS A 11 25.05 17.81 -10.66
CA LYS A 11 26.18 18.44 -9.95
C LYS A 11 27.18 19.22 -10.82
N GLN A 12 27.08 19.11 -12.15
CA GLN A 12 28.00 19.71 -13.11
C GLN A 12 27.50 21.05 -13.67
N GLU A 13 26.30 21.51 -13.31
CA GLU A 13 25.72 22.74 -13.84
C GLU A 13 25.77 23.87 -12.81
N GLU A 14 26.85 24.66 -12.83
CA GLU A 14 27.04 25.80 -11.92
C GLU A 14 25.89 26.82 -11.99
N SER A 15 25.39 27.10 -13.20
CA SER A 15 24.26 28.00 -13.44
C SER A 15 23.01 27.58 -12.68
N LEU A 16 22.76 26.27 -12.57
CA LEU A 16 21.62 25.75 -11.85
C LEU A 16 21.78 25.87 -10.32
N PHE A 17 23.01 25.81 -9.79
CA PHE A 17 23.23 26.06 -8.36
C PHE A 17 23.05 27.53 -8.00
N GLU A 18 23.42 28.45 -8.90
CA GLU A 18 23.19 29.88 -8.70
C GLU A 18 21.69 30.21 -8.66
N GLU A 19 20.91 29.67 -9.58
CA GLU A 19 19.46 29.85 -9.58
C GLU A 19 18.83 29.31 -8.29
N MET A 20 19.24 28.13 -7.82
CA MET A 20 18.74 27.57 -6.56
C MET A 20 19.07 28.48 -5.36
N GLN A 21 20.26 29.08 -5.31
CA GLN A 21 20.59 30.08 -4.29
C GLN A 21 19.69 31.30 -4.39
N GLN A 22 19.46 31.83 -5.60
CA GLN A 22 18.59 32.98 -5.80
C GLN A 22 17.16 32.70 -5.32
N VAL A 23 16.60 31.52 -5.65
CA VAL A 23 15.29 31.10 -5.15
C VAL A 23 15.29 30.99 -3.63
N SER A 24 16.32 30.37 -3.03
CA SER A 24 16.42 30.25 -1.58
C SER A 24 16.49 31.61 -0.89
N TYR A 25 17.23 32.59 -1.44
CA TYR A 25 17.32 33.94 -0.88
C TYR A 25 16.00 34.71 -1.00
N ALA A 26 15.28 34.54 -2.10
CA ALA A 26 14.01 35.23 -2.33
C ALA A 26 12.87 34.64 -1.49
N VAL A 27 12.82 33.32 -1.33
CA VAL A 27 11.74 32.62 -0.64
C VAL A 27 11.98 32.51 0.86
N GLN A 28 13.24 32.48 1.31
CA GLN A 28 13.64 32.26 2.71
C GLN A 28 12.99 31.00 3.31
N PRO A 29 13.26 29.80 2.76
CA PRO A 29 12.62 28.57 3.20
C PRO A 29 13.06 28.17 4.61
N ASP A 30 12.11 27.69 5.43
CA ASP A 30 12.40 27.15 6.77
C ASP A 30 13.14 25.79 6.71
N ASN A 31 12.91 25.02 5.65
CA ASN A 31 13.50 23.69 5.46
C ASN A 31 13.80 23.46 3.98
N ILE A 32 15.04 23.12 3.67
CA ILE A 32 15.47 22.71 2.33
C ILE A 32 15.65 21.19 2.36
N ILE A 33 14.88 20.50 1.53
CA ILE A 33 14.85 19.04 1.48
C ILE A 33 15.65 18.56 0.29
N PHE A 34 16.67 17.73 0.54
CA PHE A 34 17.39 17.03 -0.52
C PHE A 34 16.69 15.71 -0.83
N VAL A 35 16.08 15.63 -2.00
CA VAL A 35 15.39 14.41 -2.48
C VAL A 35 16.39 13.58 -3.28
N MET A 36 16.61 12.34 -2.85
CA MET A 36 17.54 11.42 -3.49
C MET A 36 16.89 10.09 -3.85
N ASP A 37 17.35 9.49 -4.95
CA ASP A 37 16.91 8.16 -5.40
C ASP A 37 17.67 7.06 -4.64
N ALA A 38 17.00 6.04 -4.12
CA ALA A 38 17.64 4.94 -3.40
C ALA A 38 18.68 4.16 -4.23
N SER A 39 18.54 4.17 -5.56
CA SER A 39 19.48 3.54 -6.49
C SER A 39 20.79 4.31 -6.64
N ILE A 40 20.85 5.56 -6.14
CA ILE A 40 22.06 6.37 -6.23
C ILE A 40 23.14 5.76 -5.32
N GLY A 41 24.16 5.20 -5.95
CA GLY A 41 25.27 4.55 -5.27
C GLY A 41 26.29 5.57 -4.73
N GLN A 42 27.57 5.30 -4.97
CA GLN A 42 28.69 6.10 -4.44
C GLN A 42 28.66 7.58 -4.88
N ALA A 43 27.99 7.91 -5.99
CA ALA A 43 27.86 9.29 -6.45
C ALA A 43 27.07 10.19 -5.48
N CYS A 44 26.26 9.59 -4.60
CA CYS A 44 25.41 10.29 -3.65
C CYS A 44 26.19 11.28 -2.78
N GLU A 45 27.34 10.86 -2.23
CA GLU A 45 28.13 11.69 -1.31
C GLU A 45 28.56 13.01 -1.97
N SER A 46 29.09 12.91 -3.19
CA SER A 46 29.55 14.06 -3.97
C SER A 46 28.43 15.04 -4.30
N GLN A 47 27.22 14.53 -4.59
CA GLN A 47 26.06 15.35 -4.88
C GLN A 47 25.55 16.03 -3.61
N ALA A 48 25.32 15.27 -2.55
CA ALA A 48 24.81 15.79 -1.28
C ALA A 48 25.74 16.87 -0.70
N ARG A 49 27.06 16.68 -0.80
CA ARG A 49 28.07 17.68 -0.38
C ARG A 49 27.99 18.95 -1.24
N ALA A 50 27.87 18.82 -2.56
CA ALA A 50 27.73 19.96 -3.46
C ALA A 50 26.49 20.80 -3.13
N PHE A 51 25.32 20.15 -2.95
CA PHE A 51 24.10 20.82 -2.53
C PHE A 51 24.25 21.51 -1.18
N LYS A 52 24.74 20.82 -0.16
CA LYS A 52 24.94 21.40 1.18
C LYS A 52 25.90 22.60 1.19
N SER A 53 26.89 22.62 0.30
CA SER A 53 27.82 23.76 0.18
C SER A 53 27.21 25.02 -0.45
N LYS A 54 26.08 24.87 -1.16
CA LYS A 54 25.44 25.96 -1.92
C LYS A 54 24.15 26.42 -1.26
N VAL A 55 23.41 25.51 -0.64
CA VAL A 55 22.17 25.79 0.10
C VAL A 55 22.16 25.00 1.40
N ASP A 56 21.48 25.53 2.40
CA ASP A 56 21.42 24.90 3.72
C ASP A 56 20.41 23.74 3.76
N VAL A 57 20.80 22.61 3.16
CA VAL A 57 20.00 21.38 3.19
C VAL A 57 19.79 20.95 4.63
N ALA A 58 18.55 20.94 5.10
CA ALA A 58 18.20 20.63 6.48
C ALA A 58 17.61 19.23 6.66
N SER A 59 17.02 18.64 5.60
CA SER A 59 16.42 17.30 5.66
C SER A 59 16.65 16.52 4.37
N ILE A 60 16.49 15.19 4.43
CA ILE A 60 16.62 14.28 3.28
C ILE A 60 15.34 13.46 3.10
N ILE A 61 14.93 13.25 1.85
CA ILE A 61 13.92 12.26 1.47
C ILE A 61 14.55 11.25 0.52
N ILE A 62 14.30 9.96 0.75
CA ILE A 62 14.79 8.88 -0.12
C ILE A 62 13.61 8.32 -0.91
N THR A 63 13.69 8.28 -2.23
CA THR A 63 12.64 7.76 -3.10
C THR A 63 13.01 6.40 -3.70
N LYS A 64 12.02 5.69 -4.26
CA LYS A 64 12.19 4.41 -4.96
C LYS A 64 12.80 3.28 -4.12
N LEU A 65 12.45 3.23 -2.83
CA LEU A 65 12.90 2.17 -1.92
C LEU A 65 12.14 0.84 -2.07
N ASP A 66 11.09 0.82 -2.89
CA ASP A 66 10.38 -0.37 -3.35
C ASP A 66 11.18 -1.21 -4.36
N GLY A 67 12.20 -0.62 -4.97
CA GLY A 67 13.09 -1.29 -5.90
C GLY A 67 14.06 -2.28 -5.24
N HIS A 68 14.96 -2.83 -6.06
CA HIS A 68 16.06 -3.70 -5.58
C HIS A 68 17.22 -2.92 -4.93
N ALA A 69 17.10 -1.60 -4.83
CA ALA A 69 18.15 -0.74 -4.30
C ALA A 69 18.18 -0.83 -2.78
N LYS A 70 19.34 -1.15 -2.21
CA LYS A 70 19.53 -1.25 -0.75
C LYS A 70 19.66 0.11 -0.04
N GLY A 71 19.40 1.23 -0.73
CA GLY A 71 19.45 2.56 -0.14
C GLY A 71 20.82 2.98 0.41
N GLY A 72 21.93 2.35 -0.02
CA GLY A 72 23.26 2.60 0.55
C GLY A 72 23.74 4.05 0.42
N GLY A 73 23.29 4.77 -0.62
CA GLY A 73 23.57 6.19 -0.78
C GLY A 73 22.98 7.08 0.33
N ALA A 74 21.94 6.62 1.03
CA ALA A 74 21.31 7.38 2.11
C ALA A 74 22.28 7.67 3.25
N LEU A 75 23.08 6.67 3.63
CA LEU A 75 24.12 6.82 4.66
C LEU A 75 25.18 7.84 4.22
N SER A 76 25.57 7.81 2.95
CA SER A 76 26.50 8.78 2.37
C SER A 76 25.95 10.20 2.35
N ALA A 77 24.65 10.37 2.05
CA ALA A 77 24.00 11.68 2.06
C ALA A 77 23.92 12.26 3.48
N VAL A 78 23.51 11.44 4.46
CA VAL A 78 23.47 11.86 5.87
C VAL A 78 24.88 12.24 6.35
N ALA A 79 25.89 11.42 6.05
CA ALA A 79 27.27 11.71 6.45
C ALA A 79 27.85 12.97 5.78
N ALA A 80 27.44 13.27 4.53
CA ALA A 80 27.92 14.43 3.80
C ALA A 80 27.23 15.74 4.22
N THR A 81 25.96 15.66 4.62
CA THR A 81 25.11 16.84 4.90
C THR A 81 24.92 17.13 6.38
N ASN A 82 25.11 16.11 7.24
CA ASN A 82 24.68 16.09 8.64
C ASN A 82 23.18 16.37 8.83
N SER A 83 22.37 16.04 7.83
CA SER A 83 20.93 16.26 7.84
C SER A 83 20.17 14.94 8.00
N PRO A 84 19.12 14.89 8.84
CA PRO A 84 18.33 13.67 9.05
C PRO A 84 17.49 13.31 7.82
N ILE A 85 17.21 12.01 7.68
CA ILE A 85 16.19 11.53 6.75
C ILE A 85 14.83 11.63 7.43
N ILE A 86 13.86 12.25 6.76
CA ILE A 86 12.52 12.50 7.31
C ILE A 86 11.42 11.62 6.69
N PHE A 87 11.55 11.28 5.40
CA PHE A 87 10.59 10.42 4.69
C PHE A 87 11.27 9.47 3.72
N ILE A 88 10.56 8.38 3.41
CA ILE A 88 10.91 7.39 2.41
C ILE A 88 9.74 7.18 1.43
N GLY A 89 10.04 7.10 0.15
CA GLY A 89 9.08 6.77 -0.90
C GLY A 89 9.19 5.29 -1.25
N MET A 90 8.09 4.56 -1.01
CA MET A 90 7.94 3.12 -1.21
C MET A 90 7.09 2.76 -2.44
N GLY A 91 6.94 3.69 -3.39
CA GLY A 91 6.14 3.51 -4.59
C GLY A 91 5.87 4.82 -5.32
N GLU A 92 4.96 4.77 -6.29
CA GLU A 92 4.63 5.90 -7.18
C GLU A 92 3.34 6.63 -6.75
N HIS A 93 2.54 6.03 -5.87
CA HIS A 93 1.29 6.65 -5.42
C HIS A 93 1.55 7.67 -4.31
N ILE A 94 0.61 8.60 -4.15
CA ILE A 94 0.69 9.67 -3.13
C ILE A 94 0.77 9.10 -1.71
N GLU A 95 0.13 7.95 -1.49
CA GLU A 95 0.08 7.21 -0.22
C GLU A 95 1.35 6.41 0.08
N ASP A 96 2.30 6.33 -0.86
CA ASP A 96 3.53 5.54 -0.70
C ASP A 96 4.68 6.34 -0.05
N LEU A 97 4.43 7.58 0.38
CA LEU A 97 5.38 8.39 1.14
C LEU A 97 5.20 8.14 2.64
N GLU A 98 6.13 7.41 3.25
CA GLU A 98 6.08 7.00 4.65
C GLU A 98 7.15 7.75 5.49
N PRO A 99 6.89 8.05 6.78
CA PRO A 99 7.90 8.59 7.68
C PRO A 99 9.12 7.66 7.79
N PHE A 100 10.31 8.23 7.91
CA PHE A 100 11.52 7.43 8.07
C PHE A 100 11.66 6.87 9.49
N ASP A 101 11.83 5.56 9.60
CA ASP A 101 12.24 4.86 10.81
C ASP A 101 13.59 4.16 10.58
N SER A 102 14.59 4.54 11.39
CA SER A 102 15.95 4.04 11.22
C SER A 102 16.10 2.55 11.49
N GLU A 103 15.32 1.99 12.43
CA GLU A 103 15.42 0.58 12.78
C GLU A 103 14.85 -0.29 11.65
N SER A 104 13.65 0.03 11.17
CA SER A 104 13.02 -0.61 10.02
C SER A 104 13.90 -0.53 8.76
N PHE A 105 14.52 0.63 8.52
CA PHE A 105 15.43 0.79 7.39
C PHE A 105 16.66 -0.13 7.49
N VAL A 106 17.30 -0.21 8.66
CA VAL A 106 18.44 -1.09 8.90
C VAL A 106 18.04 -2.56 8.77
N SER A 107 16.88 -2.97 9.32
CA SER A 107 16.37 -4.33 9.19
C SER A 107 16.12 -4.73 7.73
N LYS A 108 15.60 -3.80 6.89
CA LYS A 108 15.46 -4.00 5.44
C LYS A 108 16.81 -4.17 4.75
N ILE A 109 17.80 -3.32 5.04
CA ILE A 109 19.16 -3.41 4.46
C ILE A 109 19.82 -4.75 4.78
N LEU A 110 19.66 -5.21 6.02
CA LEU A 110 20.21 -6.47 6.52
C LEU A 110 19.43 -7.71 6.05
N GLY A 111 18.29 -7.53 5.39
CA GLY A 111 17.47 -8.62 4.85
C GLY A 111 16.61 -9.35 5.89
N TYR A 112 16.45 -8.79 7.10
CA TYR A 112 15.60 -9.34 8.15
C TYR A 112 14.10 -9.06 7.94
N GLY A 113 13.75 -8.24 6.94
CA GLY A 113 12.37 -7.79 6.70
C GLY A 113 11.93 -6.71 7.69
N ASP A 114 10.78 -6.08 7.44
CA ASP A 114 10.28 -4.95 8.23
C ASP A 114 9.22 -5.37 9.24
N VAL A 115 9.67 -6.01 10.33
CA VAL A 115 8.78 -6.51 11.37
C VAL A 115 8.08 -5.36 12.10
N LYS A 116 8.76 -4.22 12.29
CA LYS A 116 8.20 -3.04 12.96
C LYS A 116 7.22 -2.26 12.08
N GLY A 117 7.52 -2.07 10.80
CA GLY A 117 6.61 -1.44 9.84
C GLY A 117 5.31 -2.23 9.70
N LEU A 118 5.39 -3.57 9.71
CA LEU A 118 4.21 -4.43 9.76
C LEU A 118 3.37 -4.17 11.02
N VAL A 119 3.99 -4.11 12.20
CA VAL A 119 3.30 -3.84 13.47
C VAL A 119 2.70 -2.43 13.49
N ASN A 120 3.39 -1.42 12.98
CA ASN A 120 2.89 -0.05 12.92
C ASN A 120 1.71 0.07 11.96
N LYS A 121 1.77 -0.55 10.78
CA LYS A 121 0.65 -0.57 9.82
C LYS A 121 -0.57 -1.30 10.40
N VAL A 122 -0.35 -2.38 11.16
CA VAL A 122 -1.40 -3.08 11.93
C VAL A 122 -1.99 -2.21 13.05
N THR A 123 -1.19 -1.33 13.65
CA THR A 123 -1.61 -0.43 14.73
C THR A 123 -2.36 0.79 14.20
N GLU A 124 -1.88 1.42 13.12
CA GLU A 124 -2.55 2.50 12.39
C GLU A 124 -3.89 2.05 11.79
N MET A 125 -4.01 0.77 11.45
CA MET A 125 -5.25 0.17 10.98
C MET A 125 -6.38 0.13 12.01
N ASN A 126 -6.16 0.54 13.28
CA ASN A 126 -7.21 0.57 14.30
C ASN A 126 -8.11 -0.68 14.24
N LEU A 127 -7.50 -1.84 14.48
CA LEU A 127 -8.19 -3.13 14.62
C LEU A 127 -9.19 -3.18 15.80
N ASP A 128 -9.53 -2.06 16.42
CA ASP A 128 -10.66 -1.95 17.35
C ASP A 128 -12.02 -2.15 16.65
N GLN A 129 -12.12 -1.99 15.32
CA GLN A 129 -13.33 -2.37 14.57
C GLN A 129 -13.53 -3.89 14.44
N ASN A 130 -12.52 -4.70 14.79
CA ASN A 130 -12.57 -6.16 14.61
C ASN A 130 -13.05 -6.94 15.85
N LYS A 131 -13.44 -6.29 16.97
CA LYS A 131 -13.97 -7.05 18.13
C LYS A 131 -15.28 -7.74 17.80
N GLU A 132 -16.21 -7.06 17.13
CA GLU A 132 -17.49 -7.66 16.73
C GLU A 132 -17.30 -8.77 15.68
N LEU A 133 -16.40 -8.59 14.72
CA LEU A 133 -16.08 -9.62 13.72
C LEU A 133 -15.40 -10.82 14.36
N VAL A 134 -14.40 -10.61 15.24
CA VAL A 134 -13.76 -11.69 16.00
C VAL A 134 -14.78 -12.45 16.85
N ASP A 135 -15.73 -11.75 17.48
CA ASP A 135 -16.78 -12.41 18.26
C ASP A 135 -17.81 -13.13 17.36
N LYS A 136 -18.21 -12.58 16.20
CA LYS A 136 -19.08 -13.29 15.23
C LYS A 136 -18.41 -14.53 14.64
N LEU A 137 -17.11 -14.44 14.34
CA LEU A 137 -16.28 -15.55 13.85
C LEU A 137 -16.15 -16.65 14.91
N LYS A 138 -15.93 -16.30 16.19
CA LYS A 138 -15.94 -17.27 17.31
C LYS A 138 -17.27 -18.01 17.46
N HIS A 139 -18.38 -17.37 17.10
CA HIS A 139 -19.71 -17.99 17.11
C HIS A 139 -20.06 -18.71 15.80
N GLY A 140 -19.12 -18.80 14.84
CA GLY A 140 -19.30 -19.50 13.56
C GLY A 140 -20.28 -18.83 12.59
N ILE A 141 -20.59 -17.55 12.82
CA ILE A 141 -21.49 -16.74 11.99
C ILE A 141 -20.62 -15.89 11.07
N PHE A 142 -20.58 -16.26 9.79
CA PHE A 142 -19.95 -15.49 8.74
C PHE A 142 -20.99 -15.27 7.64
N THR A 143 -21.27 -14.01 7.33
CA THR A 143 -22.27 -13.58 6.34
C THR A 143 -21.60 -12.99 5.08
N LEU A 144 -22.37 -12.81 4.00
CA LEU A 144 -21.85 -12.15 2.79
C LEU A 144 -21.54 -10.67 3.05
N ARG A 145 -22.23 -10.02 3.99
CA ARG A 145 -21.88 -8.68 4.46
C ARG A 145 -20.51 -8.63 5.12
N ASP A 146 -20.21 -9.58 5.99
CA ASP A 146 -18.90 -9.64 6.65
C ASP A 146 -17.79 -9.81 5.59
N MET A 147 -18.02 -10.64 4.56
CA MET A 147 -17.11 -10.79 3.42
C MET A 147 -16.93 -9.48 2.63
N TYR A 148 -18.01 -8.72 2.43
CA TYR A 148 -17.96 -7.41 1.77
C TYR A 148 -17.10 -6.42 2.56
N GLU A 149 -17.29 -6.34 3.87
CA GLU A 149 -16.50 -5.48 4.75
C GLU A 149 -15.02 -5.86 4.72
N GLN A 150 -14.69 -7.16 4.68
CA GLN A 150 -13.31 -7.61 4.51
C GLN A 150 -12.73 -7.18 3.15
N PHE A 151 -13.49 -7.30 2.05
CA PHE A 151 -13.01 -6.82 0.75
C PHE A 151 -12.82 -5.31 0.73
N GLN A 152 -13.69 -4.55 1.38
CA GLN A 152 -13.56 -3.11 1.50
C GLN A 152 -12.33 -2.71 2.31
N ASN A 153 -12.03 -3.42 3.39
CA ASN A 153 -10.82 -3.22 4.18
C ASN A 153 -9.57 -3.56 3.37
N ILE A 154 -9.58 -4.68 2.64
CA ILE A 154 -8.49 -5.05 1.74
C ILE A 154 -8.29 -4.00 0.63
N MET A 155 -9.36 -3.44 0.07
CA MET A 155 -9.23 -2.38 -0.95
C MET A 155 -8.67 -1.07 -0.40
N LYS A 156 -8.90 -0.75 0.89
CA LYS A 156 -8.30 0.42 1.56
C LYS A 156 -6.81 0.22 1.84
N LEU A 157 -6.33 -1.02 1.81
CA LEU A 157 -4.93 -1.34 2.02
C LEU A 157 -4.23 -1.40 0.66
N GLY A 158 -3.55 -0.31 0.32
CA GLY A 158 -2.93 -0.08 -1.00
C GLY A 158 -2.01 -1.20 -1.50
N SER A 159 -1.36 -1.97 -0.61
CA SER A 159 -0.41 -3.04 -0.98
C SER A 159 -0.97 -4.44 -0.72
N PHE A 160 -1.55 -5.07 -1.74
CA PHE A 160 -2.16 -6.41 -1.66
C PHE A 160 -1.11 -7.53 -1.72
N SER A 161 0.05 -7.29 -2.34
CA SER A 161 1.10 -8.31 -2.54
C SER A 161 1.65 -8.92 -1.25
N GLN A 162 1.62 -8.21 -0.11
CA GLN A 162 2.22 -8.72 1.14
C GLN A 162 1.32 -9.67 1.94
N LEU A 163 -0.01 -9.59 1.79
CA LEU A 163 -0.95 -10.41 2.58
C LEU A 163 -1.36 -11.72 1.89
N VAL A 164 -1.40 -11.75 0.55
CA VAL A 164 -1.82 -12.94 -0.22
C VAL A 164 -0.88 -14.12 -0.05
N GLY A 165 0.42 -13.86 0.15
CA GLY A 165 1.43 -14.90 0.38
C GLY A 165 1.20 -15.74 1.65
N MET A 166 0.27 -15.35 2.52
CA MET A 166 -0.05 -16.04 3.78
C MET A 166 -1.39 -16.82 3.74
N LEU A 167 -2.16 -16.75 2.65
CA LEU A 167 -3.46 -17.43 2.54
C LEU A 167 -3.32 -18.88 2.01
N PRO A 168 -3.68 -19.91 2.80
CA PRO A 168 -3.61 -21.29 2.35
C PRO A 168 -4.62 -21.54 1.21
N GLY A 169 -4.13 -21.98 0.05
CA GLY A 169 -4.95 -22.31 -1.12
C GLY A 169 -4.77 -21.39 -2.34
N PHE A 170 -4.01 -20.30 -2.21
CA PHE A 170 -3.51 -19.52 -3.35
C PHE A 170 -2.05 -19.90 -3.61
N SER A 171 -1.75 -20.43 -4.80
CA SER A 171 -0.38 -20.78 -5.19
C SER A 171 0.43 -19.52 -5.52
N ASN A 172 1.66 -19.45 -5.01
CA ASN A 172 2.65 -18.40 -5.32
C ASN A 172 2.93 -18.25 -6.83
N GLU A 173 2.55 -19.21 -7.67
CA GLU A 173 2.69 -19.12 -9.13
C GLU A 173 1.70 -18.15 -9.78
N SER A 174 0.63 -17.75 -9.09
CA SER A 174 -0.36 -16.81 -9.63
C SER A 174 0.01 -15.34 -9.38
N ILE A 175 1.06 -15.09 -8.58
CA ILE A 175 1.49 -13.74 -8.18
C ILE A 175 2.65 -13.32 -9.09
N GLY A 176 2.32 -13.03 -10.35
CA GLY A 176 3.20 -12.22 -11.19
C GLY A 176 3.32 -10.81 -10.60
N LYS A 177 4.44 -10.11 -10.87
CA LYS A 177 4.74 -8.74 -10.38
C LYS A 177 3.73 -7.64 -10.79
N GLY A 178 2.54 -7.99 -11.30
CA GLY A 178 1.41 -7.10 -11.61
C GLY A 178 0.07 -7.59 -11.01
N ALA A 179 0.10 -8.57 -10.11
CA ALA A 179 -1.10 -9.17 -9.50
C ALA A 179 -1.89 -8.19 -8.62
N ASP A 180 -1.31 -7.07 -8.17
CA ASP A 180 -2.01 -6.13 -7.28
C ASP A 180 -3.13 -5.36 -8.01
N VAL A 181 -2.90 -4.92 -9.24
CA VAL A 181 -3.92 -4.21 -10.03
C VAL A 181 -5.01 -5.17 -10.51
N GLU A 182 -4.61 -6.33 -11.02
CA GLU A 182 -5.55 -7.35 -11.50
C GLU A 182 -6.40 -7.92 -10.34
N SER A 183 -5.82 -8.06 -9.15
CA SER A 183 -6.55 -8.51 -7.97
C SER A 183 -7.49 -7.44 -7.43
N LYS A 184 -7.11 -6.16 -7.43
CA LYS A 184 -7.99 -5.04 -7.06
C LYS A 184 -9.20 -4.94 -8.01
N GLU A 185 -8.96 -5.06 -9.32
CA GLU A 185 -10.03 -5.08 -10.33
C GLU A 185 -10.99 -6.26 -10.11
N LYS A 186 -10.47 -7.45 -9.83
CA LYS A 186 -11.28 -8.64 -9.51
C LYS A 186 -12.08 -8.46 -8.22
N LEU A 187 -11.48 -7.93 -7.16
CA LEU A 187 -12.18 -7.65 -5.90
C LEU A 187 -13.28 -6.61 -6.10
N LYS A 188 -13.01 -5.54 -6.84
CA LYS A 188 -14.00 -4.52 -7.20
C LYS A 188 -15.16 -5.11 -8.01
N HIS A 189 -14.87 -6.04 -8.92
CA HIS A 189 -15.91 -6.76 -9.65
C HIS A 189 -16.80 -7.60 -8.72
N LEU A 190 -16.21 -8.32 -7.76
CA LEU A 190 -16.97 -9.08 -6.76
C LEU A 190 -17.82 -8.18 -5.87
N MET A 191 -17.31 -7.01 -5.48
CA MET A 191 -18.06 -6.01 -4.72
C MET A 191 -19.26 -5.49 -5.51
N CYS A 192 -19.11 -5.19 -6.81
CA CYS A 192 -20.23 -4.78 -7.67
C CYS A 192 -21.34 -5.84 -7.75
N ILE A 193 -20.97 -7.13 -7.78
CA ILE A 193 -21.94 -8.24 -7.71
C ILE A 193 -22.69 -8.22 -6.37
N MET A 194 -21.99 -8.00 -5.26
CA MET A 194 -22.58 -7.92 -3.93
C MET A 194 -23.45 -6.66 -3.74
N ASP A 195 -23.10 -5.54 -4.37
CA ASP A 195 -23.92 -4.31 -4.37
C ASP A 195 -25.29 -4.52 -5.03
N SER A 196 -25.41 -5.51 -5.92
CA SER A 196 -26.68 -5.91 -6.55
C SER A 196 -27.52 -6.89 -5.69
N MET A 197 -27.02 -7.27 -4.51
CA MET A 197 -27.73 -8.10 -3.55
C MET A 197 -28.58 -7.25 -2.60
N THR A 198 -29.65 -7.85 -2.09
CA THR A 198 -30.49 -7.24 -1.05
C THR A 198 -29.92 -7.45 0.35
N THR A 199 -30.34 -6.66 1.33
CA THR A 199 -29.96 -6.83 2.75
C THR A 199 -30.24 -8.25 3.24
N ASP A 200 -31.40 -8.80 2.91
CA ASP A 200 -31.79 -10.16 3.30
C ASP A 200 -30.90 -11.26 2.69
N GLU A 201 -30.29 -10.98 1.54
CA GLU A 201 -29.35 -11.88 0.88
C GLU A 201 -27.94 -11.75 1.47
N LEU A 202 -27.52 -10.53 1.81
CA LEU A 202 -26.21 -10.24 2.40
C LEU A 202 -26.10 -10.72 3.86
N ASP A 203 -27.16 -10.52 4.64
CA ASP A 203 -27.25 -10.81 6.08
C ASP A 203 -27.81 -12.22 6.37
N SER A 204 -28.02 -13.02 5.31
CA SER A 204 -28.64 -14.33 5.45
C SER A 204 -27.75 -15.30 6.22
N GLN A 205 -28.27 -15.84 7.32
CA GLN A 205 -27.66 -16.97 8.05
C GLN A 205 -27.57 -18.26 7.21
N LEU A 206 -28.35 -18.35 6.12
CA LEU A 206 -28.30 -19.43 5.15
C LEU A 206 -27.17 -19.24 4.12
N GLY A 207 -26.54 -18.07 4.07
CA GLY A 207 -25.44 -17.72 3.17
C GLY A 207 -25.74 -18.06 1.70
N SER A 208 -24.84 -18.81 1.06
CA SER A 208 -24.96 -19.24 -0.33
C SER A 208 -26.21 -20.10 -0.62
N LYS A 209 -26.82 -20.71 0.39
CA LYS A 209 -27.98 -21.61 0.22
C LYS A 209 -29.25 -20.88 -0.21
N ILE A 210 -29.37 -19.56 0.05
CA ILE A 210 -30.54 -18.78 -0.39
C ILE A 210 -30.64 -18.71 -1.92
N PHE A 211 -29.49 -18.64 -2.60
CA PHE A 211 -29.39 -18.58 -4.06
C PHE A 211 -29.63 -19.92 -4.72
N THR A 212 -29.27 -21.03 -4.05
CA THR A 212 -29.61 -22.39 -4.50
C THR A 212 -31.11 -22.66 -4.41
N LYS A 213 -31.79 -22.16 -3.37
CA LYS A 213 -33.24 -22.32 -3.19
C LYS A 213 -34.06 -21.44 -4.13
N THR A 214 -33.54 -20.28 -4.53
CA THR A 214 -34.25 -19.35 -5.41
C THR A 214 -33.32 -18.86 -6.52
N PRO A 215 -33.16 -19.63 -7.61
CA PRO A 215 -32.24 -19.29 -8.71
C PRO A 215 -32.55 -17.97 -9.43
N SER A 216 -33.81 -17.51 -9.39
CA SER A 216 -34.21 -16.23 -9.98
C SER A 216 -33.48 -15.02 -9.36
N ARG A 217 -33.01 -15.14 -8.11
CA ARG A 217 -32.16 -14.12 -7.45
C ARG A 217 -30.83 -13.93 -8.17
N MET A 218 -30.20 -15.03 -8.59
CA MET A 218 -28.93 -14.96 -9.36
C MET A 218 -29.14 -14.27 -10.71
N THR A 219 -30.26 -14.54 -11.39
CA THR A 219 -30.57 -13.87 -12.67
C THR A 219 -30.80 -12.38 -12.49
N ARG A 220 -31.41 -11.95 -11.38
CA ARG A 220 -31.58 -10.52 -11.05
C ARG A 220 -30.23 -9.85 -10.78
N ILE A 221 -29.40 -10.47 -9.95
CA ILE A 221 -28.08 -9.95 -9.58
C ILE A 221 -27.19 -9.81 -10.83
N ALA A 222 -27.18 -10.83 -11.70
CA ALA A 222 -26.41 -10.81 -12.94
C ALA A 222 -26.79 -9.63 -13.84
N LYS A 223 -28.09 -9.34 -13.96
CA LYS A 223 -28.58 -8.18 -14.71
C LYS A 223 -28.23 -6.85 -14.05
N GLY A 224 -28.24 -6.79 -12.71
CA GLY A 224 -27.93 -5.59 -11.94
C GLY A 224 -26.45 -5.22 -11.96
N SER A 225 -25.56 -6.22 -11.90
CA SER A 225 -24.11 -6.02 -11.86
C SER A 225 -23.44 -6.03 -13.24
N GLY A 226 -24.20 -6.38 -14.30
CA GLY A 226 -23.64 -6.61 -15.64
C GLY A 226 -22.77 -7.86 -15.74
N SER A 227 -22.84 -8.76 -14.75
CA SER A 227 -22.04 -9.99 -14.69
C SER A 227 -22.81 -11.21 -15.22
N SER A 228 -22.11 -12.31 -15.46
CA SER A 228 -22.76 -13.57 -15.84
C SER A 228 -23.25 -14.34 -14.60
N THR A 229 -24.20 -15.26 -14.80
CA THR A 229 -24.63 -16.17 -13.73
C THR A 229 -23.51 -17.10 -13.26
N LYS A 230 -22.48 -17.33 -14.09
CA LYS A 230 -21.29 -18.10 -13.72
C LYS A 230 -20.43 -17.34 -12.72
N ASP A 231 -20.30 -16.03 -12.86
CA ASP A 231 -19.50 -15.19 -11.95
C ASP A 231 -20.11 -15.17 -10.56
N ILE A 232 -21.45 -15.16 -10.47
CA ILE A 232 -22.17 -15.27 -9.20
C ILE A 232 -21.96 -16.65 -8.57
N GLN A 233 -22.02 -17.73 -9.34
CA GLN A 233 -21.73 -19.07 -8.83
C GLN A 233 -20.29 -19.18 -8.33
N LEU A 234 -19.34 -18.56 -9.02
CA LEU A 234 -17.95 -18.50 -8.60
C LEU A 234 -17.81 -17.76 -7.26
N LEU A 235 -18.43 -16.58 -7.11
CA LEU A 235 -18.46 -15.82 -5.86
C LEU A 235 -19.05 -16.66 -4.71
N LEU A 236 -20.18 -17.32 -4.93
CA LEU A 236 -20.83 -18.15 -3.91
C LEU A 236 -20.00 -19.38 -3.53
N SER A 237 -19.26 -19.94 -4.49
CA SER A 237 -18.33 -21.04 -4.23
C SER A 237 -17.13 -20.59 -3.40
N GLN A 238 -16.59 -19.40 -3.68
CA GLN A 238 -15.50 -18.79 -2.91
C GLN A 238 -15.96 -18.46 -1.49
N TYR A 239 -17.14 -17.86 -1.34
CA TYR A 239 -17.77 -17.64 -0.03
C TYR A 239 -17.93 -18.93 0.76
N SER A 240 -18.39 -20.01 0.13
CA SER A 240 -18.61 -21.29 0.82
C SER A 240 -17.28 -21.88 1.35
N ARG A 241 -16.21 -21.81 0.55
CA ARG A 241 -14.85 -22.20 0.98
C ARG A 241 -14.34 -21.33 2.13
N PHE A 242 -14.57 -20.02 2.07
CA PHE A 242 -14.16 -19.10 3.11
C PHE A 242 -14.92 -19.35 4.43
N SER A 243 -16.22 -19.57 4.34
CA SER A 243 -17.07 -19.93 5.48
C SER A 243 -16.67 -21.27 6.12
N GLU A 244 -16.23 -22.26 5.33
CA GLU A 244 -15.72 -23.54 5.84
C GLU A 244 -14.38 -23.41 6.57
N MET A 245 -13.47 -22.56 6.09
CA MET A 245 -12.19 -22.29 6.77
C MET A 245 -12.41 -21.59 8.12
N ILE A 246 -13.39 -20.70 8.22
CA ILE A 246 -13.73 -19.96 9.44
C ILE A 246 -14.40 -20.84 10.49
N LYS A 247 -15.13 -21.89 10.07
CA LYS A 247 -15.81 -22.83 10.98
C LYS A 247 -14.87 -23.88 11.59
N LYS A 248 -13.64 -23.99 11.10
CA LYS A 248 -12.60 -24.88 11.65
C LYS A 248 -11.75 -24.15 12.66
#